data_AF-A0A0G1FRA3-F1
#
_entry.id   AF-A0A0G1FRA3-F1
#
_cell.length_a   1.000
_cell.length_b   1.000
_cell.length_c   1.000
_cell.angle_alpha   90.00
_cell.angle_beta   90.00
_cell.angle_gamma   90.00
#
_symmetry.space_group_name_H-M   'P 1'
#
loop_
_entity.id
_entity.type
_entity.pdbx_description
1 polymer ?
#
loop_
_entity_poly.entity_id
_entity_poly.type
_entity_poly.pdbx_seq_one_letter_code
_entity_poly.pdbx_strand_id
1 'polypeptide(L)'
;MNKKILIIALVAVFVIGAGVVITFGQINKKTGSQKEIQGETQKDTIKGQIQAVDADFRQKMGVITDRQKQEGCMELRDVEMIETATGKKITEKQWHVVSTEGICGDLFNQKEELAKERSFQTSQLQTQLDLLTARSESEREKAMEAIIAFMAKPDLQLQYIGTRHPSNFNVGVVTNQTDNGYTMEDVDGWERKVEVYQQKEYIENTCEVYEYEVDVRNNDIVQVGIRYPQEGIIANPKKQNECQDIRSLETPILLMADIKDVAMGYAQRGVKNFDVIKDKFVYEGSAENPKTISAHNAWIYENKDYKLPEGLFAEAPSKVPTIWSRISSGGYLIMYLNTTGLFN
;
A
#
# COMPACT_ATOMS: atom_id res chain seq x y z
N MET A 1 -39.89 -24.77 -8.08
CA MET A 1 -38.70 -23.97 -8.46
C MET A 1 -38.36 -24.23 -9.91
N ASN A 2 -38.29 -23.18 -10.72
CA ASN A 2 -38.37 -23.23 -12.18
C ASN A 2 -36.99 -23.42 -12.83
N LYS A 3 -36.88 -24.35 -13.79
CA LYS A 3 -35.64 -24.81 -14.48
C LYS A 3 -34.90 -23.75 -15.32
N LYS A 4 -35.22 -22.46 -15.17
CA LYS A 4 -34.63 -21.35 -15.94
C LYS A 4 -33.45 -20.64 -15.24
N ILE A 5 -33.25 -20.86 -13.94
CA ILE A 5 -32.15 -20.21 -13.20
C ILE A 5 -30.83 -21.01 -13.29
N LEU A 6 -30.89 -22.31 -13.59
CA LEU A 6 -29.68 -23.14 -13.74
C LEU A 6 -28.95 -22.95 -15.08
N ILE A 7 -29.57 -22.29 -16.07
CA ILE A 7 -28.99 -22.09 -17.41
C ILE A 7 -28.10 -20.84 -17.46
N ILE A 8 -28.30 -19.86 -16.57
CA ILE A 8 -27.48 -18.64 -16.56
C ILE A 8 -26.13 -18.87 -15.85
N ALA A 9 -26.06 -19.79 -14.88
CA ALA A 9 -24.80 -20.15 -14.22
C ALA A 9 -23.85 -21.02 -15.07
N LEU A 10 -24.35 -21.64 -16.15
CA LEU A 10 -23.53 -22.47 -17.05
C LEU A 10 -23.02 -21.72 -18.29
N VAL A 11 -23.51 -20.51 -18.57
CA VAL A 11 -23.03 -19.67 -19.69
C VAL A 11 -21.87 -18.75 -19.27
N ALA A 12 -21.71 -18.44 -17.98
CA ALA A 12 -20.58 -17.65 -17.48
C ALA A 12 -19.24 -18.41 -17.44
N VAL A 13 -19.23 -19.73 -17.66
CA VAL A 13 -18.01 -20.55 -17.68
C VAL A 13 -17.61 -20.95 -19.12
N PHE A 14 -18.37 -20.58 -20.15
CA PHE A 14 -18.19 -21.09 -21.51
C PHE A 14 -17.71 -20.08 -22.58
N VAL A 15 -17.33 -18.84 -22.22
CA VAL A 15 -16.83 -17.84 -23.18
C VAL A 15 -15.30 -17.74 -23.25
N ILE A 16 -14.54 -18.54 -22.50
CA ILE A 16 -13.06 -18.66 -22.66
C ILE A 16 -12.68 -20.11 -23.00
N GLY A 17 -13.34 -20.66 -24.01
CA GLY A 17 -13.18 -22.05 -24.43
C GLY A 17 -13.32 -22.22 -25.94
N ALA A 18 -12.52 -21.50 -26.72
CA ALA A 18 -12.30 -21.82 -28.14
C ALA A 18 -10.79 -21.80 -28.44
N GLY A 19 -10.20 -22.99 -28.50
CA GLY A 19 -8.78 -23.27 -28.77
C GLY A 19 -8.00 -23.38 -27.47
N VAL A 20 -7.59 -24.56 -26.96
CA VAL A 20 -6.93 -25.65 -27.66
C VAL A 20 -7.17 -26.95 -26.89
N VAL A 21 -7.62 -27.99 -27.60
CA VAL A 21 -7.62 -29.38 -27.13
C VAL A 21 -6.18 -29.88 -27.16
N ILE A 22 -5.59 -30.25 -26.01
CA ILE A 22 -4.36 -31.07 -25.98
C ILE A 22 -4.63 -32.32 -25.14
N THR A 23 -4.41 -33.44 -25.82
CA THR A 23 -4.54 -34.82 -25.40
C THR A 23 -3.69 -35.17 -24.19
N PHE A 24 -4.31 -35.83 -23.21
CA PHE A 24 -3.62 -36.49 -22.10
C PHE A 24 -2.91 -37.75 -22.60
N GLY A 25 -1.58 -37.75 -22.54
CA GLY A 25 -0.76 -38.92 -22.84
C GLY A 25 0.70 -38.70 -22.50
N GLN A 26 1.11 -39.17 -21.31
CA GLN A 26 2.47 -39.54 -20.88
C GLN A 26 3.64 -38.62 -21.29
N ILE A 27 4.27 -37.95 -20.31
CA ILE A 27 5.75 -37.86 -20.12
C ILE A 27 6.01 -37.17 -18.76
N ASN A 28 6.29 -37.98 -17.74
CA ASN A 28 6.86 -37.54 -16.46
C ASN A 28 8.34 -37.17 -16.69
N LYS A 29 8.65 -35.89 -16.94
CA LYS A 29 9.95 -35.20 -16.64
C LYS A 29 10.10 -33.77 -17.20
N LYS A 30 9.07 -33.14 -17.78
CA LYS A 30 9.11 -31.76 -18.34
C LYS A 30 8.19 -30.74 -17.66
N THR A 31 7.63 -31.07 -16.50
CA THR A 31 6.49 -30.35 -15.90
C THR A 31 6.83 -29.04 -15.18
N GLY A 32 8.11 -28.78 -14.87
CA GLY A 32 8.54 -27.52 -14.25
C GLY A 32 8.48 -26.34 -15.23
N SER A 33 9.15 -26.48 -16.37
CA SER A 33 9.26 -25.42 -17.38
C SER A 33 7.91 -25.04 -18.02
N GLN A 34 7.02 -25.99 -18.28
CA GLN A 34 5.71 -25.68 -18.89
C GLN A 34 4.74 -24.96 -17.95
N LYS A 35 4.74 -25.28 -16.64
CA LYS A 35 3.93 -24.56 -15.64
C LYS A 35 4.42 -23.13 -15.42
N GLU A 36 5.73 -22.94 -15.44
CA GLU A 36 6.36 -21.63 -15.28
C GLU A 36 6.09 -20.72 -16.49
N ILE A 37 6.18 -21.26 -17.72
CA ILE A 37 5.82 -20.55 -18.96
C ILE A 37 4.32 -20.20 -18.99
N GLN A 38 3.45 -21.12 -18.54
CA GLN A 38 2.00 -20.89 -18.48
C GLN A 38 1.63 -19.84 -17.43
N GLY A 39 2.31 -19.84 -16.28
CA GLY A 39 2.15 -18.82 -15.25
C GLY A 39 2.61 -17.44 -15.71
N GLU A 40 3.74 -17.35 -16.40
CA GLU A 40 4.23 -16.07 -16.94
C GLU A 40 3.29 -15.51 -18.02
N THR A 41 2.79 -16.36 -18.91
CA THR A 41 1.79 -15.98 -19.92
C THR A 41 0.49 -15.46 -19.28
N GLN A 42 0.05 -16.04 -18.16
CA GLN A 42 -1.12 -15.58 -17.42
C GLN A 42 -0.87 -14.24 -16.71
N LYS A 43 0.31 -14.04 -16.12
CA LYS A 43 0.69 -12.74 -15.53
C LYS A 43 0.67 -11.63 -16.57
N ASP A 44 1.29 -11.85 -17.72
CA ASP A 44 1.33 -10.87 -18.81
C ASP A 44 -0.06 -10.57 -19.36
N THR A 45 -0.93 -11.59 -19.44
CA THR A 45 -2.34 -11.41 -19.81
C THR A 45 -3.07 -10.50 -18.83
N ILE A 46 -2.93 -10.74 -17.52
CA ILE A 46 -3.60 -9.93 -16.49
C ILE A 46 -3.03 -8.50 -16.48
N LYS A 47 -1.71 -8.33 -16.62
CA LYS A 47 -1.09 -7.00 -16.79
C LYS A 47 -1.68 -6.26 -17.99
N GLY A 48 -1.82 -6.94 -19.13
CA GLY A 48 -2.45 -6.38 -20.33
C GLY A 48 -3.91 -5.99 -20.10
N GLN A 49 -4.66 -6.75 -19.31
CA GLN A 49 -6.04 -6.40 -18.93
C GLN A 49 -6.09 -5.16 -18.04
N ILE A 50 -5.19 -5.03 -17.05
CA ILE A 50 -5.09 -3.83 -16.21
C ILE A 50 -4.79 -2.60 -17.08
N GLN A 51 -3.82 -2.71 -18.00
CA GLN A 51 -3.48 -1.63 -18.93
C GLN A 51 -4.65 -1.24 -19.83
N ALA A 52 -5.45 -2.21 -20.28
CA ALA A 52 -6.64 -1.96 -21.08
C ALA A 52 -7.72 -1.20 -20.28
N VAL A 53 -7.95 -1.58 -19.01
CA VAL A 53 -8.87 -0.87 -18.10
C VAL A 53 -8.39 0.58 -17.89
N ASP A 54 -7.10 0.78 -17.67
CA ASP A 54 -6.52 2.12 -17.50
C ASP A 54 -6.59 2.98 -18.76
N ALA A 55 -6.41 2.38 -19.94
CA ALA A 55 -6.57 3.06 -21.22
C ALA A 55 -8.03 3.51 -21.45
N ASP A 56 -9.00 2.62 -21.23
CA ASP A 56 -10.43 2.92 -21.35
C ASP A 56 -10.86 4.00 -20.33
N PHE A 57 -10.41 3.89 -19.09
CA PHE A 57 -10.63 4.91 -18.05
C PHE A 57 -10.12 6.29 -18.50
N ARG A 58 -8.87 6.39 -18.96
CA ARG A 58 -8.28 7.65 -19.43
C ARG A 58 -9.07 8.24 -20.59
N GLN A 59 -9.48 7.40 -21.54
CA GLN A 59 -10.29 7.83 -22.69
C GLN A 59 -11.64 8.42 -22.23
N LYS A 60 -12.39 7.69 -21.40
CA LYS A 60 -13.70 8.15 -20.89
C LYS A 60 -13.57 9.40 -20.01
N MET A 61 -12.55 9.47 -19.16
CA MET A 61 -12.24 10.66 -18.35
C MET A 61 -11.95 11.89 -19.22
N GLY A 62 -11.22 11.70 -20.33
CA GLY A 62 -10.96 12.75 -21.32
C GLY A 62 -12.27 13.32 -21.89
N VAL A 63 -13.18 12.45 -22.33
CA VAL A 63 -14.49 12.85 -22.88
C VAL A 63 -15.31 13.65 -21.86
N ILE A 64 -15.38 13.20 -20.60
CA ILE A 64 -16.11 13.93 -19.56
C ILE A 64 -15.46 15.28 -19.26
N THR A 65 -14.13 15.33 -19.21
CA THR A 65 -13.38 16.57 -18.98
C THR A 65 -13.60 17.59 -20.10
N ASP A 66 -13.60 17.16 -21.36
CA ASP A 66 -13.87 18.06 -22.48
C ASP A 66 -15.30 18.58 -22.47
N ARG A 67 -16.27 17.75 -22.05
CA ARG A 67 -17.64 18.21 -21.83
C ARG A 67 -17.74 19.22 -20.69
N GLN A 68 -17.03 19.02 -19.58
CA GLN A 68 -16.98 20.00 -18.49
C GLN A 68 -16.43 21.37 -18.96
N LYS A 69 -15.45 21.39 -19.87
CA LYS A 69 -14.98 22.64 -20.48
C LYS A 69 -16.05 23.29 -21.36
N GLN A 70 -16.77 22.50 -22.17
CA GLN A 70 -17.81 23.00 -23.07
C GLN A 70 -19.02 23.58 -22.33
N GLU A 71 -19.40 22.97 -21.21
CA GLU A 71 -20.54 23.38 -20.39
C GLU A 71 -20.20 24.50 -19.39
N GLY A 72 -18.98 25.06 -19.44
CA GLY A 72 -18.54 26.12 -18.53
C GLY A 72 -18.36 25.67 -17.07
N CYS A 73 -18.24 24.37 -16.83
CA CYS A 73 -17.97 23.81 -15.51
C CYS A 73 -16.52 24.03 -15.06
N MET A 74 -15.64 24.31 -16.03
CA MET A 74 -14.24 24.60 -15.79
C MET A 74 -13.82 25.89 -16.49
N GLU A 75 -12.89 26.62 -15.89
CA GLU A 75 -12.28 27.80 -16.50
C GLU A 75 -10.76 27.76 -16.41
N LEU A 76 -10.08 28.41 -17.36
CA LEU A 76 -8.64 28.59 -17.30
C LEU A 76 -8.32 29.72 -16.32
N ARG A 77 -7.55 29.40 -15.27
CA ARG A 77 -6.97 30.39 -14.37
C ARG A 77 -5.46 30.38 -14.49
N ASP A 78 -4.87 31.55 -14.29
CA ASP A 78 -3.42 31.69 -14.15
C ASP A 78 -3.03 31.14 -12.77
N VAL A 79 -2.09 30.19 -12.76
CA VAL A 79 -1.55 29.56 -11.55
C VAL A 79 -0.05 29.89 -11.46
N GLU A 80 0.39 30.37 -10.30
CA GLU A 80 1.78 30.78 -10.05
C GLU A 80 2.62 29.61 -9.53
N MET A 81 3.19 28.83 -10.42
CA MET A 81 4.04 27.70 -10.03
C MET A 81 5.48 28.14 -9.77
N ILE A 82 6.19 27.42 -8.91
CA ILE A 82 7.63 27.60 -8.69
C ILE A 82 8.36 26.42 -9.34
N GLU A 83 9.18 26.70 -10.35
CA GLU A 83 9.99 25.71 -11.04
C GLU A 83 11.03 25.11 -10.07
N THR A 84 10.85 23.84 -9.70
CA THR A 84 11.56 23.16 -8.60
C THR A 84 13.09 23.18 -8.75
N ALA A 85 13.61 23.11 -9.97
CA ALA A 85 15.05 23.07 -10.22
C ALA A 85 15.73 24.44 -10.09
N THR A 86 15.00 25.54 -10.33
CA THR A 86 15.57 26.88 -10.49
C THR A 86 15.04 27.89 -9.46
N GLY A 87 13.95 27.56 -8.75
CA GLY A 87 13.23 28.47 -7.87
C GLY A 87 12.51 29.59 -8.62
N LYS A 88 12.44 29.52 -9.96
CA LYS A 88 11.83 30.55 -10.79
C LYS A 88 10.32 30.47 -10.72
N LYS A 89 9.67 31.60 -10.42
CA LYS A 89 8.22 31.72 -10.58
C LYS A 89 7.85 31.69 -12.06
N ILE A 90 6.94 30.78 -12.40
CA ILE A 90 6.31 30.67 -13.72
C ILE A 90 4.81 30.76 -13.54
N THR A 91 4.14 31.45 -14.47
CA THR A 91 2.68 31.53 -14.50
C THR A 91 2.19 30.68 -15.65
N GLU A 92 1.37 29.67 -15.36
CA GLU A 92 0.76 28.81 -16.38
C GLU A 92 -0.75 28.77 -16.24
N LYS A 93 -1.44 28.59 -17.38
CA LYS A 93 -2.88 28.47 -17.42
C LYS A 93 -3.31 27.05 -17.11
N GLN A 94 -4.09 26.87 -16.04
CA GLN A 94 -4.64 25.57 -15.64
C GLN A 94 -6.16 25.61 -15.59
N TRP A 95 -6.79 24.47 -15.88
CA TRP A 95 -8.23 24.33 -15.83
C TRP A 95 -8.68 24.08 -14.38
N HIS A 96 -9.53 24.95 -13.86
CA HIS A 96 -10.13 24.82 -12.53
C HIS A 96 -11.62 24.56 -12.62
N VAL A 97 -12.14 23.67 -11.77
CA VAL A 97 -13.58 23.48 -11.60
C VAL A 97 -14.17 24.73 -10.94
N VAL A 98 -15.21 25.30 -11.56
CA VAL A 98 -15.88 26.52 -11.08
C VAL A 98 -17.33 26.31 -10.72
N SER A 99 -17.90 25.17 -11.11
CA SER A 99 -19.25 24.77 -10.72
C SER A 99 -19.34 23.26 -10.54
N THR A 100 -20.11 22.85 -9.54
CA THR A 100 -20.52 21.46 -9.28
C THR A 100 -22.03 21.33 -9.24
N GLU A 101 -22.76 22.33 -9.74
CA GLU A 101 -24.23 22.34 -9.76
C GLU A 101 -24.78 21.91 -11.12
N GLY A 102 -26.01 21.38 -11.14
CA GLY A 102 -26.70 20.96 -12.36
C GLY A 102 -25.86 20.00 -13.20
N ILE A 103 -25.74 20.31 -14.50
CA ILE A 103 -24.97 19.48 -15.44
C ILE A 103 -23.50 19.30 -15.03
N CYS A 104 -22.91 20.28 -14.33
CA CYS A 104 -21.53 20.18 -13.84
C CYS A 104 -21.39 19.20 -12.70
N GLY A 105 -22.38 19.14 -11.81
CA GLY A 105 -22.49 18.13 -10.76
C GLY A 105 -22.68 16.73 -11.33
N ASP A 106 -23.55 16.58 -12.33
CA ASP A 106 -23.75 15.29 -13.00
C ASP A 106 -22.48 14.77 -13.69
N LEU A 107 -21.70 15.65 -14.32
CA LEU A 107 -20.42 15.30 -14.94
C LEU A 107 -19.35 14.97 -13.89
N PHE A 108 -19.34 15.67 -12.75
CA PHE A 108 -18.46 15.34 -11.63
C PHE A 108 -18.77 13.95 -11.06
N ASN A 109 -20.04 13.65 -10.80
CA ASN A 109 -20.49 12.34 -10.31
C ASN A 109 -20.13 11.21 -11.30
N GLN A 110 -20.25 11.45 -12.62
CA GLN A 110 -19.81 10.49 -13.64
C GLN A 110 -18.30 10.19 -13.55
N LYS A 111 -17.45 11.18 -13.24
CA LYS A 111 -16.02 10.95 -13.01
C LYS A 111 -15.78 10.09 -11.78
N GLU A 112 -16.50 10.34 -10.69
CA GLU A 112 -16.37 9.53 -9.46
C GLU A 112 -16.79 8.08 -9.69
N GLU A 113 -17.95 7.86 -10.33
CA GLU A 113 -18.43 6.50 -10.65
C GLU A 113 -17.46 5.76 -11.57
N LEU A 114 -16.91 6.45 -12.57
CA LEU A 114 -15.89 5.89 -13.46
C LEU A 114 -14.59 5.53 -12.71
N ALA A 115 -14.18 6.36 -11.73
CA ALA A 115 -13.02 6.08 -10.88
C ALA A 115 -13.28 4.87 -9.96
N LYS A 116 -14.49 4.75 -9.39
CA LYS A 116 -14.90 3.58 -8.59
C LYS A 116 -14.91 2.30 -9.45
N GLU A 117 -15.47 2.35 -10.65
CA GLU A 117 -15.51 1.21 -11.58
C GLU A 117 -14.09 0.76 -11.94
N ARG A 118 -13.21 1.70 -12.32
CA ARG A 118 -11.79 1.41 -12.58
C ARG A 118 -11.14 0.76 -11.36
N SER A 119 -11.31 1.34 -10.17
CA SER A 119 -10.74 0.81 -8.93
C SER A 119 -11.22 -0.61 -8.65
N PHE A 120 -12.51 -0.88 -8.84
CA PHE A 120 -13.08 -2.21 -8.64
C PHE A 120 -12.48 -3.23 -9.62
N GLN A 121 -12.50 -2.96 -10.92
CA GLN A 121 -11.97 -3.86 -11.94
C GLN A 121 -10.46 -4.12 -11.77
N THR A 122 -9.67 -3.07 -11.59
CA THR A 122 -8.22 -3.19 -11.38
C THR A 122 -7.90 -3.95 -10.08
N SER A 123 -8.66 -3.75 -8.99
CA SER A 123 -8.43 -4.50 -7.74
C SER A 123 -8.66 -6.01 -7.89
N GLN A 124 -9.65 -6.44 -8.68
CA GLN A 124 -9.91 -7.86 -8.93
C GLN A 124 -8.80 -8.51 -9.76
N LEU A 125 -8.31 -7.79 -10.77
CA LEU A 125 -7.19 -8.23 -11.61
C LEU A 125 -5.89 -8.26 -10.80
N GLN A 126 -5.65 -7.24 -9.98
CA GLN A 126 -4.50 -7.17 -9.10
C GLN A 126 -4.48 -8.34 -8.11
N THR A 127 -5.63 -8.67 -7.49
CA THR A 127 -5.73 -9.83 -6.60
C THR A 127 -5.34 -11.14 -7.30
N GLN A 128 -5.74 -11.33 -8.57
CA GLN A 128 -5.34 -12.51 -9.35
C GLN A 128 -3.84 -12.49 -9.67
N LEU A 129 -3.29 -11.32 -10.02
CA LEU A 129 -1.87 -11.15 -10.27
C LEU A 129 -1.06 -11.42 -9.00
N ASP A 130 -1.53 -10.98 -7.84
CA ASP A 130 -0.90 -11.20 -6.54
C ASP A 130 -0.88 -12.69 -6.18
N LEU A 131 -1.93 -13.45 -6.51
CA LEU A 131 -1.95 -14.90 -6.33
C LEU A 131 -0.94 -15.61 -7.24
N LEU A 132 -0.75 -15.13 -8.47
CA LEU A 132 0.21 -15.69 -9.42
C LEU A 132 1.66 -15.27 -9.15
N THR A 133 1.85 -14.15 -8.44
CA THR A 133 3.16 -13.58 -8.13
C THR A 133 3.58 -13.77 -6.67
N ALA A 134 2.68 -14.29 -5.83
CA ALA A 134 3.00 -14.71 -4.46
C ALA A 134 4.19 -15.68 -4.47
N ARG A 135 5.11 -15.51 -3.52
CA ARG A 135 6.21 -16.45 -3.38
C ARG A 135 5.70 -17.82 -2.93
N SER A 136 6.54 -18.85 -3.10
CA SER A 136 6.21 -20.20 -2.64
C SER A 136 5.86 -20.20 -1.15
N GLU A 137 5.09 -21.20 -0.72
CA GLU A 137 4.75 -21.37 0.69
C GLU A 137 5.99 -21.35 1.60
N SER A 138 7.07 -22.02 1.20
CA SER A 138 8.34 -22.02 1.93
C SER A 138 9.00 -20.64 2.06
N GLU A 139 8.88 -19.77 1.05
CA GLU A 139 9.42 -18.39 1.15
C GLU A 139 8.52 -17.51 2.02
N ARG A 140 7.20 -17.76 2.01
CA ARG A 140 6.25 -17.09 2.89
C ARG A 140 6.41 -17.53 4.35
N GLU A 141 6.78 -18.79 4.60
CA GLU A 141 7.18 -19.27 5.92
C GLU A 141 8.39 -18.50 6.46
N LYS A 142 9.43 -18.28 5.64
CA LYS A 142 10.57 -17.44 6.05
C LYS A 142 10.18 -16.00 6.37
N ALA A 143 9.23 -15.42 5.63
CA ALA A 143 8.70 -14.10 5.94
C ALA A 143 7.97 -14.07 7.28
N MET A 144 7.15 -15.09 7.55
CA MET A 144 6.45 -15.24 8.84
C MET A 144 7.43 -15.46 9.99
N GLU A 145 8.49 -16.25 9.81
CA GLU A 145 9.58 -16.41 10.78
C GLU A 145 10.31 -15.08 11.05
N ALA A 146 10.57 -14.28 10.01
CA ALA A 146 11.16 -12.96 10.17
C ALA A 146 10.27 -12.02 10.99
N ILE A 147 8.94 -12.05 10.76
CA ILE A 147 7.97 -11.29 11.56
C ILE A 147 7.97 -11.77 13.02
N ILE A 148 7.93 -13.08 13.26
CA ILE A 148 7.96 -13.68 14.60
C ILE A 148 9.22 -13.24 15.37
N ALA A 149 10.39 -13.30 14.71
CA ALA A 149 11.66 -12.85 15.28
C ALA A 149 11.65 -11.34 15.53
N PHE A 150 11.14 -10.53 14.59
CA PHE A 150 11.05 -9.08 14.71
C PHE A 150 10.12 -8.64 15.85
N MET A 151 8.99 -9.32 16.04
CA MET A 151 8.06 -9.04 17.13
C MET A 151 8.52 -9.63 18.47
N ALA A 152 9.53 -10.51 18.46
CA ALA A 152 9.97 -11.29 19.62
C ALA A 152 8.81 -12.06 20.29
N LYS A 153 7.90 -12.62 19.47
CA LYS A 153 6.72 -13.38 19.90
C LYS A 153 6.66 -14.72 19.16
N PRO A 154 7.25 -15.79 19.73
CA PRO A 154 7.39 -17.11 19.06
C PRO A 154 6.08 -17.77 18.61
N ASP A 155 4.99 -17.44 19.30
CA ASP A 155 3.65 -18.01 19.21
C ASP A 155 2.68 -17.12 18.42
N LEU A 156 3.19 -16.07 17.78
CA LEU A 156 2.43 -15.16 16.92
C LEU A 156 1.82 -15.89 15.72
N GLN A 157 0.50 -15.83 15.57
CA GLN A 157 -0.17 -16.40 14.40
C GLN A 157 -0.41 -15.35 13.32
N LEU A 158 0.04 -15.69 12.12
CA LEU A 158 -0.03 -14.81 10.96
C LEU A 158 -0.90 -15.42 9.86
N GLN A 159 -1.46 -14.56 9.04
CA GLN A 159 -2.07 -14.93 7.78
C GLN A 159 -1.53 -14.03 6.66
N TYR A 160 -1.16 -14.64 5.54
CA TYR A 160 -0.86 -13.90 4.31
C TYR A 160 -2.17 -13.32 3.76
N ILE A 161 -2.18 -12.01 3.45
CA ILE A 161 -3.37 -11.33 2.92
C ILE A 161 -3.21 -10.85 1.48
N GLY A 162 -1.98 -10.73 0.96
CA GLY A 162 -1.75 -10.32 -0.42
C GLY A 162 -0.36 -9.75 -0.67
N THR A 163 -0.13 -9.31 -1.89
CA THR A 163 1.07 -8.58 -2.30
C THR A 163 0.64 -7.19 -2.76
N ARG A 164 1.41 -6.14 -2.47
CA ARG A 164 1.11 -4.78 -2.95
C ARG A 164 2.37 -3.94 -3.07
N HIS A 165 2.21 -2.72 -3.58
CA HIS A 165 3.21 -1.66 -3.42
C HIS A 165 3.31 -1.25 -1.95
N PRO A 166 4.53 -0.98 -1.42
CA PRO A 166 4.70 -0.57 -0.03
C PRO A 166 3.96 0.75 0.27
N SER A 167 3.26 0.79 1.40
CA SER A 167 2.30 1.88 1.70
C SER A 167 2.91 3.26 1.86
N ASN A 168 4.17 3.34 2.30
CA ASN A 168 4.87 4.59 2.65
C ASN A 168 6.17 4.78 1.86
N PHE A 169 6.20 4.26 0.63
CA PHE A 169 7.34 4.37 -0.28
C PHE A 169 6.86 4.48 -1.72
N ASN A 170 7.24 5.56 -2.38
CA ASN A 170 7.00 5.76 -3.81
C ASN A 170 8.18 6.52 -4.41
N VAL A 171 8.70 6.03 -5.54
CA VAL A 171 9.78 6.66 -6.30
C VAL A 171 9.38 6.67 -7.77
N GLY A 172 9.47 7.84 -8.39
CA GLY A 172 9.14 7.99 -9.80
C GLY A 172 9.67 9.28 -10.41
N VAL A 173 9.23 9.59 -11.63
CA VAL A 173 9.54 10.85 -12.31
C VAL A 173 8.37 11.80 -12.12
N VAL A 174 8.64 13.01 -11.65
CA VAL A 174 7.62 14.07 -11.60
C VAL A 174 7.38 14.57 -13.02
N THR A 175 6.17 14.35 -13.54
CA THR A 175 5.81 14.75 -14.91
C THR A 175 5.00 16.04 -14.96
N ASN A 176 4.41 16.45 -13.84
CA ASN A 176 3.73 17.74 -13.69
C ASN A 176 3.79 18.18 -12.24
N GLN A 177 4.06 19.46 -11.95
CA GLN A 177 4.04 20.01 -10.61
C GLN A 177 3.35 21.37 -10.62
N THR A 178 2.32 21.49 -9.79
CA THR A 178 1.43 22.65 -9.63
C THR A 178 1.44 23.10 -8.18
N ASP A 179 0.86 24.27 -7.90
CA ASP A 179 0.67 24.75 -6.52
C ASP A 179 -0.19 23.81 -5.66
N ASN A 180 -0.98 22.95 -6.31
CA ASN A 180 -1.90 22.01 -5.66
C ASN A 180 -1.35 20.57 -5.59
N GLY A 181 -0.10 20.34 -6.02
CA GLY A 181 0.54 19.02 -6.00
C GLY A 181 1.24 18.65 -7.29
N TYR A 182 1.80 17.43 -7.35
CA TYR A 182 2.48 16.91 -8.53
C TYR A 182 1.91 15.55 -8.97
N THR A 183 2.06 15.26 -10.25
CA THR A 183 1.86 13.91 -10.81
C THR A 183 3.22 13.23 -10.92
N MET A 184 3.28 12.00 -10.44
CA MET A 184 4.46 11.16 -10.55
C MET A 184 4.15 9.93 -11.38
N GLU A 185 5.03 9.61 -12.32
CA GLU A 185 4.96 8.37 -13.11
C GLU A 185 5.94 7.34 -12.55
N ASP A 186 5.49 6.10 -12.50
CA ASP A 186 6.32 4.96 -12.12
C ASP A 186 7.49 4.80 -13.08
N VAL A 187 8.64 4.37 -12.55
CA VAL A 187 9.85 4.16 -13.35
C VAL A 187 10.26 2.71 -13.32
N ASP A 188 10.54 2.16 -14.49
CA ASP A 188 11.04 0.80 -14.65
C ASP A 188 12.29 0.56 -13.78
N GLY A 189 12.30 -0.57 -13.05
CA GLY A 189 13.36 -0.92 -12.10
C GLY A 189 13.20 -0.34 -10.69
N TRP A 190 12.27 0.60 -10.49
CA TRP A 190 11.93 1.16 -9.17
C TRP A 190 10.66 0.59 -8.56
N GLU A 191 9.97 -0.30 -9.27
CA GLU A 191 8.84 -1.06 -8.72
C GLU A 191 9.30 -1.86 -7.49
N ARG A 192 8.66 -1.63 -6.34
CA ARG A 192 8.87 -2.39 -5.10
C ARG A 192 7.58 -3.12 -4.77
N LYS A 193 7.72 -4.38 -4.36
CA LYS A 193 6.61 -5.21 -3.89
C LYS A 193 6.89 -5.70 -2.49
N VAL A 194 5.83 -5.68 -1.70
CA VAL A 194 5.83 -6.25 -0.35
C VAL A 194 4.74 -7.30 -0.27
N GLU A 195 5.04 -8.39 0.42
CA GLU A 195 4.01 -9.30 0.89
C GLU A 195 3.43 -8.77 2.20
N VAL A 196 2.11 -8.89 2.33
CA VAL A 196 1.39 -8.38 3.49
C VAL A 196 0.86 -9.54 4.32
N TYR A 197 1.11 -9.44 5.62
CA TYR A 197 0.68 -10.41 6.62
C TYR A 197 -0.13 -9.69 7.69
N GLN A 198 -1.14 -10.34 8.22
CA GLN A 198 -1.93 -9.82 9.33
C GLN A 198 -1.83 -10.78 10.52
N GLN A 199 -1.70 -10.20 11.72
CA GLN A 199 -1.88 -10.95 12.96
C GLN A 199 -3.32 -11.44 13.08
N LYS A 200 -3.52 -12.66 13.59
CA LYS A 200 -4.86 -13.21 13.84
C LYS A 200 -5.44 -12.74 15.16
N GLU A 201 -4.58 -12.59 16.17
CA GLU A 201 -4.93 -12.13 17.50
C GLU A 201 -5.00 -10.60 17.57
N TYR A 202 -5.88 -10.07 18.41
CA TYR A 202 -5.90 -8.65 18.72
C TYR A 202 -4.68 -8.23 19.54
N ILE A 203 -4.35 -6.94 19.46
CA ILE A 203 -3.33 -6.32 20.30
C ILE A 203 -3.90 -6.22 21.71
N GLU A 204 -3.62 -7.22 22.55
CA GLU A 204 -4.21 -7.35 23.89
C GLU A 204 -5.75 -7.24 23.86
N ASN A 205 -6.34 -6.39 24.70
CA ASN A 205 -7.79 -6.17 24.80
C ASN A 205 -8.26 -5.00 23.92
N THR A 206 -7.60 -4.79 22.78
CA THR A 206 -8.04 -3.83 21.76
C THR A 206 -8.84 -4.52 20.66
N CYS A 207 -9.37 -3.73 19.73
CA CYS A 207 -10.00 -4.21 18.50
C CYS A 207 -9.06 -4.11 17.30
N GLU A 208 -7.79 -3.91 17.57
CA GLU A 208 -6.78 -3.63 16.57
C GLU A 208 -5.87 -4.84 16.39
N VAL A 209 -5.37 -5.03 15.18
CA VAL A 209 -4.36 -6.05 14.84
C VAL A 209 -3.17 -5.39 14.19
N TYR A 210 -2.02 -6.05 14.22
CA TYR A 210 -0.87 -5.65 13.42
C TYR A 210 -0.98 -6.19 11.99
N GLU A 211 -0.64 -5.33 11.04
CA GLU A 211 -0.36 -5.66 9.65
C GLU A 211 1.12 -5.42 9.37
N TYR A 212 1.76 -6.35 8.67
CA TYR A 212 3.18 -6.38 8.38
C TYR A 212 3.38 -6.33 6.87
N GLU A 213 4.24 -5.42 6.40
CA GLU A 213 4.75 -5.41 5.03
C GLU A 213 6.18 -5.96 5.04
N VAL A 214 6.44 -6.98 4.22
CA VAL A 214 7.74 -7.67 4.14
C VAL A 214 8.28 -7.56 2.71
N ASP A 215 9.53 -7.10 2.58
CA ASP A 215 10.19 -7.04 1.27
C ASP A 215 10.44 -8.45 0.74
N VAL A 216 9.90 -8.74 -0.44
CA VAL A 216 9.96 -10.06 -1.08
C VAL A 216 11.38 -10.50 -1.45
N ARG A 217 12.31 -9.55 -1.55
CA ARG A 217 13.69 -9.79 -1.99
C ARG A 217 14.57 -10.35 -0.88
N ASN A 218 14.27 -10.03 0.38
CA ASN A 218 15.18 -10.31 1.50
C ASN A 218 14.48 -10.65 2.83
N ASN A 219 13.14 -10.63 2.89
CA ASN A 219 12.35 -10.82 4.12
C ASN A 219 12.55 -9.75 5.20
N ASP A 220 13.14 -8.60 4.86
CA ASP A 220 13.25 -7.48 5.79
C ASP A 220 11.84 -6.88 6.01
N ILE A 221 11.53 -6.58 7.27
CA ILE A 221 10.27 -5.91 7.62
C ILE A 221 10.35 -4.47 7.14
N VAL A 222 9.48 -4.12 6.19
CA VAL A 222 9.37 -2.76 5.64
C VAL A 222 8.49 -1.91 6.53
N GLN A 223 7.34 -2.45 6.94
CA GLN A 223 6.39 -1.71 7.75
C GLN A 223 5.66 -2.63 8.71
N VAL A 224 5.37 -2.11 9.90
CA VAL A 224 4.33 -2.65 10.79
C VAL A 224 3.37 -1.52 11.08
N GLY A 225 2.08 -1.76 10.94
CA GLY A 225 1.04 -0.78 11.23
C GLY A 225 -0.13 -1.40 11.95
N ILE A 226 -0.86 -0.57 12.68
CA ILE A 226 -2.13 -0.96 13.28
C ILE A 226 -3.25 -0.91 12.23
N ARG A 227 -4.07 -1.95 12.18
CA ARG A 227 -5.29 -2.03 11.37
C ARG A 227 -6.48 -2.38 12.22
N TYR A 228 -7.63 -1.79 11.89
CA TYR A 228 -8.90 -2.38 12.27
C TYR A 228 -9.16 -3.59 11.39
N PRO A 229 -9.57 -4.74 11.95
CA PRO A 229 -10.01 -5.87 11.16
C PRO A 229 -11.15 -5.42 10.23
N GLN A 230 -11.08 -5.78 8.94
CA GLN A 230 -12.10 -5.41 7.96
C GLN A 230 -13.52 -5.82 8.42
N GLU A 231 -14.52 -5.07 7.95
CA GLU A 231 -15.94 -5.10 8.36
C GLU A 231 -16.58 -6.50 8.42
N GLY A 232 -16.05 -7.49 7.68
CA GLY A 232 -16.48 -8.90 7.76
C GLY A 232 -16.26 -9.59 9.12
N ILE A 233 -15.37 -9.06 9.98
CA ILE A 233 -15.17 -9.55 11.36
C ILE A 233 -16.11 -8.84 12.35
N ILE A 234 -16.61 -7.65 12.00
CA ILE A 234 -17.53 -6.83 12.80
C ILE A 234 -18.99 -7.31 12.68
N ALA A 235 -19.29 -8.23 11.76
CA ALA A 235 -20.59 -8.91 11.68
C ALA A 235 -20.83 -9.93 12.81
N ASN A 236 -19.87 -10.16 13.71
CA ASN A 236 -20.02 -11.03 14.88
C ASN A 236 -20.37 -10.20 16.14
N PRO A 237 -21.63 -10.24 16.63
CA PRO A 237 -22.07 -9.45 17.79
C PRO A 237 -21.30 -9.77 19.07
N LYS A 238 -20.76 -10.99 19.19
CA LYS A 238 -19.95 -11.40 20.35
C LYS A 238 -18.60 -10.66 20.36
N LYS A 239 -17.97 -10.53 19.18
CA LYS A 239 -16.71 -9.78 19.02
C LYS A 239 -16.92 -8.26 19.15
N GLN A 240 -18.05 -7.73 18.70
CA GLN A 240 -18.42 -6.33 18.97
C GLN A 240 -18.55 -6.02 20.47
N ASN A 241 -19.12 -6.94 21.26
CA ASN A 241 -19.23 -6.77 22.72
C ASN A 241 -17.89 -6.93 23.44
N GLU A 242 -17.03 -7.86 23.00
CA GLU A 242 -15.64 -7.99 23.51
C GLU A 242 -14.81 -6.71 23.22
N CYS A 243 -15.17 -6.01 22.15
CA CYS A 243 -14.62 -4.72 21.75
C CYS A 243 -15.13 -3.49 22.52
N GLN A 244 -15.97 -3.65 23.56
CA GLN A 244 -16.51 -2.52 24.32
C GLN A 244 -15.64 -2.14 25.53
N ASP A 245 -14.84 -3.06 26.06
CA ASP A 245 -13.89 -2.82 27.17
C ASP A 245 -12.49 -2.43 26.63
N ILE A 246 -12.44 -1.44 25.73
CA ILE A 246 -11.21 -1.05 25.04
C ILE A 246 -10.21 -0.48 26.05
N ARG A 247 -9.13 -1.21 26.29
CA ARG A 247 -7.93 -0.59 26.88
C ARG A 247 -7.29 0.30 25.83
N SER A 248 -7.10 1.57 26.17
CA SER A 248 -6.35 2.47 25.31
C SER A 248 -4.91 1.98 25.16
N LEU A 249 -4.38 2.01 23.93
CA LEU A 249 -2.95 1.82 23.66
C LEU A 249 -2.07 2.84 24.41
N GLU A 250 -2.65 3.90 24.98
CA GLU A 250 -1.94 4.93 25.75
C GLU A 250 -1.89 4.63 27.26
N THR A 251 -2.52 3.54 27.75
CA THR A 251 -2.70 3.30 29.20
C THR A 251 -2.29 1.87 29.61
N PRO A 252 -1.53 1.70 30.72
CA PRO A 252 -0.98 2.75 31.59
C PRO A 252 0.14 3.53 30.89
N ILE A 253 0.31 4.80 31.24
CA ILE A 253 1.38 5.64 30.67
C ILE A 253 2.74 5.16 31.23
N LEU A 254 3.63 4.74 30.34
CA LEU A 254 5.01 4.33 30.65
C LEU A 254 5.94 5.54 30.78
N LEU A 255 7.14 5.31 31.34
CA LEU A 255 8.19 6.33 31.34
C LEU A 255 8.79 6.49 29.94
N MET A 256 9.29 7.69 29.63
CA MET A 256 9.94 7.96 28.34
C MET A 256 11.11 7.01 28.05
N ALA A 257 11.86 6.63 29.09
CA ALA A 257 12.95 5.66 28.96
C ALA A 257 12.44 4.29 28.50
N ASP A 258 11.35 3.80 29.09
CA ASP A 258 10.74 2.52 28.71
C ASP A 258 10.19 2.56 27.28
N ILE A 259 9.53 3.67 26.91
CA ILE A 259 9.01 3.88 25.54
C ILE A 259 10.17 3.91 24.53
N LYS A 260 11.27 4.59 24.87
CA LYS A 260 12.49 4.61 24.06
C LYS A 260 13.08 3.22 23.93
N ASP A 261 13.17 2.45 25.01
CA ASP A 261 13.73 1.10 24.98
C ASP A 261 12.90 0.17 24.09
N VAL A 262 11.57 0.30 24.11
CA VAL A 262 10.68 -0.39 23.17
C VAL A 262 10.98 0.03 21.72
N ALA A 263 11.04 1.33 21.44
CA ALA A 263 11.30 1.87 20.09
C ALA A 263 12.66 1.37 19.54
N MET A 264 13.72 1.53 20.34
CA MET A 264 15.06 1.12 19.98
C MET A 264 15.19 -0.41 19.90
N GLY A 265 14.40 -1.17 20.66
CA GLY A 265 14.33 -2.62 20.55
C GLY A 265 13.79 -3.09 19.19
N TYR A 266 12.75 -2.43 18.66
CA TYR A 266 12.28 -2.72 17.30
C TYR A 266 13.32 -2.33 16.24
N ALA A 267 13.93 -1.14 16.36
CA ALA A 267 15.01 -0.73 15.47
C ALA A 267 16.20 -1.70 15.49
N GLN A 268 16.60 -2.19 16.66
CA GLN A 268 17.68 -3.17 16.80
C GLN A 268 17.39 -4.48 16.07
N ARG A 269 16.15 -4.97 16.15
CA ARG A 269 15.76 -6.23 15.48
C ARG A 269 15.53 -6.07 13.99
N GLY A 270 15.10 -4.89 13.55
CA GLY A 270 14.77 -4.63 12.14
C GLY A 270 15.88 -4.01 11.30
N VAL A 271 17.01 -3.63 11.89
CA VAL A 271 18.09 -2.89 11.20
C VAL A 271 19.44 -3.58 11.36
N LYS A 272 19.99 -4.06 10.24
CA LYS A 272 21.26 -4.81 10.20
C LYS A 272 22.47 -4.08 10.77
N ASN A 273 22.54 -2.76 10.58
CA ASN A 273 23.65 -1.90 11.05
C ASN A 273 23.25 -1.01 12.24
N PHE A 274 22.27 -1.44 13.05
CA PHE A 274 21.73 -0.66 14.17
C PHE A 274 22.82 -0.06 15.07
N ASP A 275 23.83 -0.84 15.46
CA ASP A 275 24.90 -0.39 16.36
C ASP A 275 25.71 0.80 15.81
N VAL A 276 25.73 0.98 14.49
CA VAL A 276 26.43 2.10 13.83
C VAL A 276 25.56 3.36 13.77
N ILE A 277 24.24 3.21 13.76
CA ILE A 277 23.30 4.32 13.54
C ILE A 277 22.42 4.66 14.75
N LYS A 278 22.46 3.88 15.83
CA LYS A 278 21.58 4.03 17.00
C LYS A 278 21.61 5.44 17.61
N ASP A 279 22.79 6.08 17.63
CA ASP A 279 22.97 7.42 18.20
C ASP A 279 22.53 8.53 17.23
N LYS A 280 22.14 8.17 16.00
CA LYS A 280 21.63 9.09 14.96
C LYS A 280 20.11 9.15 14.93
N PHE A 281 19.41 8.35 15.73
CA PHE A 281 17.96 8.44 15.85
C PHE A 281 17.57 9.72 16.59
N VAL A 282 16.70 10.50 15.98
CA VAL A 282 16.13 11.73 16.54
C VAL A 282 14.75 11.41 17.12
N TYR A 283 14.49 11.90 18.32
CA TYR A 283 13.17 11.81 18.92
C TYR A 283 12.25 12.91 18.38
N GLU A 284 11.05 12.54 17.95
CA GLU A 284 9.95 13.44 17.61
C GLU A 284 8.72 13.05 18.44
N GLY A 285 8.19 13.96 19.24
CA GLY A 285 7.02 13.73 20.08
C GLY A 285 5.98 14.82 19.87
N SER A 286 4.69 14.51 20.07
CA SER A 286 3.62 15.52 19.93
C SER A 286 3.56 16.52 21.10
N ALA A 287 4.30 16.28 22.18
CA ALA A 287 4.40 17.19 23.32
C ALA A 287 5.78 17.10 23.99
N GLU A 288 6.31 18.24 24.45
CA GLU A 288 7.55 18.33 25.25
C GLU A 288 7.42 17.61 26.61
N ASN A 289 6.19 17.29 27.05
CA ASN A 289 5.90 16.64 28.31
C ASN A 289 4.97 15.42 28.09
N PRO A 290 5.45 14.18 28.29
CA PRO A 290 4.71 12.95 27.94
C PRO A 290 3.43 12.69 28.78
N LYS A 291 3.09 13.60 29.71
CA LYS A 291 1.89 13.51 30.56
C LYS A 291 0.63 14.08 29.92
N THR A 292 0.73 14.79 28.78
CA THR A 292 -0.43 15.30 28.04
C THR A 292 -0.66 14.47 26.78
N ILE A 293 -1.44 13.41 26.98
CA ILE A 293 -2.27 12.57 26.08
C ILE A 293 -2.15 12.78 24.55
N SER A 294 -2.13 11.65 23.82
CA SER A 294 -2.09 11.48 22.36
C SER A 294 -0.75 11.83 21.71
N ALA A 295 0.34 11.33 22.31
CA ALA A 295 1.68 11.48 21.78
C ALA A 295 2.16 10.23 21.06
N HIS A 296 2.24 10.34 19.73
CA HIS A 296 3.10 9.48 18.94
C HIS A 296 4.56 9.76 19.34
N ASN A 297 5.15 8.88 20.14
CA ASN A 297 6.56 8.95 20.49
C ASN A 297 7.35 8.29 19.37
N ALA A 298 8.06 9.08 18.57
CA ALA A 298 8.77 8.60 17.40
C ALA A 298 10.28 8.69 17.59
N TRP A 299 10.99 7.64 17.19
CA TRP A 299 12.43 7.68 16.95
C TRP A 299 12.66 7.47 15.47
N ILE A 300 13.29 8.46 14.84
CA ILE A 300 13.45 8.54 13.39
C ILE A 300 14.93 8.64 13.05
N TYR A 301 15.38 7.79 12.15
CA TYR A 301 16.66 7.91 11.48
C TYR A 301 16.40 8.17 9.99
N GLU A 302 17.11 9.15 9.42
CA GLU A 302 17.05 9.47 7.99
C GLU A 302 18.48 9.54 7.43
N ASN A 303 18.75 8.82 6.34
CA ASN A 303 20.01 8.95 5.63
C ASN A 303 19.96 10.12 4.64
N LYS A 304 20.13 11.35 5.15
CA LYS A 304 20.06 12.60 4.36
C LYS A 304 21.20 12.75 3.33
N ASP A 305 22.25 11.95 3.46
CA ASP A 305 23.37 11.93 2.52
C ASP A 305 23.04 11.14 1.24
N TYR A 306 22.01 10.27 1.30
CA TYR A 306 21.56 9.53 0.13
C TYR A 306 21.02 10.47 -0.95
N LYS A 307 21.42 10.22 -2.20
CA LYS A 307 20.91 10.91 -3.38
C LYS A 307 20.27 9.87 -4.30
N LEU A 308 19.02 10.11 -4.67
CA LEU A 308 18.38 9.37 -5.73
C LEU A 308 19.14 9.59 -7.05
N PRO A 309 19.07 8.62 -7.98
CA PRO A 309 19.49 8.84 -9.36
C PRO A 309 18.86 10.10 -9.96
N GLU A 310 19.58 10.74 -10.86
CA GLU A 310 19.14 11.95 -11.54
C GLU A 310 17.77 11.76 -12.20
N GLY A 311 16.86 12.73 -12.01
CA GLY A 311 15.50 12.71 -12.55
C GLY A 311 14.48 11.97 -11.69
N LEU A 312 14.89 11.26 -10.64
CA LEU A 312 13.96 10.57 -9.74
C LEU A 312 13.60 11.38 -8.51
N PHE A 313 12.35 11.21 -8.07
CA PHE A 313 11.78 11.84 -6.90
C PHE A 313 11.16 10.78 -5.97
N ALA A 314 11.31 10.96 -4.67
CA ALA A 314 10.65 10.14 -3.65
C ALA A 314 9.63 10.97 -2.87
N GLU A 315 8.46 10.37 -2.64
CA GLU A 315 7.36 11.01 -1.91
C GLU A 315 7.49 10.86 -0.38
N ALA A 316 6.88 11.78 0.37
CA ALA A 316 6.74 11.66 1.82
C ALA A 316 5.91 10.40 2.20
N PRO A 317 6.16 9.76 3.36
CA PRO A 317 7.09 10.19 4.41
C PRO A 317 8.56 9.84 4.15
N SER A 318 8.88 9.06 3.12
CA SER A 318 10.23 8.51 2.89
C SER A 318 10.91 9.15 1.69
N LYS A 319 11.32 10.42 1.79
CA LYS A 319 12.08 11.11 0.73
C LYS A 319 13.52 10.61 0.57
N VAL A 320 14.03 9.97 1.62
CA VAL A 320 15.34 9.35 1.73
C VAL A 320 15.19 8.01 2.47
N PRO A 321 16.22 7.15 2.52
CA PRO A 321 16.20 5.96 3.36
C PRO A 321 15.90 6.31 4.81
N THR A 322 14.77 5.82 5.32
CA THR A 322 14.22 6.20 6.63
C THR A 322 13.94 4.96 7.48
N ILE A 323 14.26 5.04 8.76
CA ILE A 323 13.82 4.09 9.78
C ILE A 323 13.02 4.88 10.82
N TRP A 324 11.83 4.41 11.14
CA TRP A 324 10.91 5.08 12.04
C TRP A 324 10.27 4.06 12.98
N SER A 325 10.44 4.24 14.28
CA SER A 325 9.68 3.50 15.29
C SER A 325 8.80 4.47 16.07
N ARG A 326 7.48 4.32 15.95
CA ARG A 326 6.47 5.13 16.63
C ARG A 326 5.77 4.28 17.69
N ILE A 327 5.89 4.66 18.95
CA ILE A 327 5.38 3.94 20.11
C ILE A 327 4.32 4.80 20.81
N SER A 328 3.25 4.17 21.28
CA SER A 328 2.23 4.82 22.11
C SER A 328 2.77 5.13 23.51
N SER A 329 2.08 5.96 24.26
CA SER A 329 2.43 6.23 25.67
C SER A 329 2.29 4.98 26.55
N GLY A 330 1.51 3.98 26.12
CA GLY A 330 1.39 2.69 26.78
C GLY A 330 2.43 1.65 26.37
N GLY A 331 3.38 2.00 25.49
CA GLY A 331 4.46 1.09 25.07
C GLY A 331 4.12 0.17 23.89
N TYR A 332 3.01 0.40 23.18
CA TYR A 332 2.64 -0.39 22.02
C TYR A 332 3.24 0.20 20.75
N LEU A 333 3.62 -0.66 19.81
CA LEU A 333 4.06 -0.22 18.49
C LEU A 333 2.85 0.37 17.77
N ILE A 334 2.89 1.64 17.37
CA ILE A 334 1.88 2.24 16.51
C ILE A 334 2.27 2.05 15.05
N MET A 335 3.55 2.27 14.77
CA MET A 335 4.11 2.10 13.43
C MET A 335 5.59 1.78 13.52
N TYR A 336 6.03 0.81 12.74
CA TYR A 336 7.43 0.65 12.35
C TYR A 336 7.52 0.89 10.84
N LEU A 337 8.57 1.57 10.38
CA LEU A 337 8.88 1.75 8.97
C LEU A 337 10.40 1.63 8.79
N ASN A 338 10.83 0.87 7.80
CA ASN A 338 12.23 0.78 7.36
C ASN A 338 12.27 0.72 5.84
N THR A 339 12.50 1.87 5.21
CA THR A 339 12.59 1.98 3.75
C THR A 339 14.01 1.82 3.23
N THR A 340 15.00 1.59 4.10
CA THR A 340 16.41 1.55 3.67
C THR A 340 16.72 0.51 2.61
N GLY A 341 16.07 -0.67 2.69
CA GLY A 341 16.18 -1.71 1.67
C GLY A 341 15.46 -1.36 0.36
N LEU A 342 14.46 -0.48 0.38
CA LEU A 342 13.67 -0.11 -0.79
C LEU A 342 14.40 0.86 -1.73
N PHE A 343 15.34 1.65 -1.21
CA PHE A 343 16.19 2.56 -2.00
C PHE A 343 17.34 1.87 -2.74
N ASN A 344 17.47 0.55 -2.61
CA ASN A 344 18.50 -0.27 -3.25
C ASN A 344 17.93 -1.17 -4.35
#